data_AF-A0AAE1RGW6-F1
#
_entry.id   AF-A0AAE1RGW6-F1
#
_cell.length_a   1.000
_cell.length_b   1.000
_cell.length_c   1.000
_cell.angle_alpha   90.00
_cell.angle_beta   90.00
_cell.angle_gamma   90.00
#
_symmetry.space_group_name_H-M   'P 1'
#
loop_
_entity.id
_entity.type
_entity.pdbx_description
1 polymer ?
#
loop_
_entity_poly.entity_id
_entity_poly.type
_entity_poly.pdbx_seq_one_letter_code
_entity_poly.pdbx_strand_id
1 'polypeptide(L)'
;MRSGSGHRSGRVKLTGSGRPGLNEFLDFANVCHAYQLLKKWGLKDENIIVFMYDDIAYHPENPRPGVILNSPHGNDVFEGVPKIRKRVLYNGTFGSHIMQYGDLHIHEDALSIYMGSNSGKHTSTNNNESLIPSRHVNQRDVHILYLKSKFQTAPEGSTRKIEAYRQLSEAISEREHVDNNVRHIGVVLFGVENAAEVVATVRPAGQSLVDDWDCLKSFWRGTLRVAYD
;
A
#
# COMPACT_ATOMS: atom_id res chain seq x y z
N MET A 1 -33.05 34.76 -14.82
CA MET A 1 -32.72 33.81 -13.74
C MET A 1 -32.63 32.39 -14.33
N ARG A 2 -31.47 31.73 -14.22
CA ARG A 2 -31.37 30.26 -14.32
C ARG A 2 -30.66 29.80 -13.05
N SER A 3 -31.44 29.40 -12.04
CA SER A 3 -30.87 28.72 -10.89
C SER A 3 -30.52 27.30 -11.33
N GLY A 4 -29.24 26.95 -11.19
CA GLY A 4 -28.67 25.68 -11.63
C GLY A 4 -27.64 25.19 -10.61
N SER A 5 -28.02 25.14 -9.33
CA SER A 5 -27.21 24.61 -8.23
C SER A 5 -27.09 23.08 -8.29
N GLY A 6 -26.60 22.57 -9.42
CA GLY A 6 -26.17 21.19 -9.56
C GLY A 6 -24.92 20.95 -8.72
N HIS A 7 -25.11 20.64 -7.43
CA HIS A 7 -24.09 19.98 -6.63
C HIS A 7 -23.70 18.69 -7.35
N ARG A 8 -22.55 18.69 -8.04
CA ARG A 8 -21.98 17.45 -8.55
C ARG A 8 -21.55 16.66 -7.32
N SER A 9 -22.22 15.55 -7.03
CA SER A 9 -21.69 14.59 -6.06
C SER A 9 -20.31 14.14 -6.54
N GLY A 10 -19.27 14.57 -5.84
CA GLY A 10 -17.92 14.08 -6.03
C GLY A 10 -17.91 12.56 -5.82
N ARG A 11 -17.21 11.84 -6.70
CA ARG A 11 -16.97 10.40 -6.53
C ARG A 11 -15.56 10.21 -6.00
N VAL A 12 -15.43 9.46 -4.91
CA VAL A 12 -14.15 9.13 -4.30
C VAL A 12 -13.77 7.70 -4.64
N LYS A 13 -12.50 7.47 -4.94
CA LYS A 13 -11.93 6.17 -5.24
C LYS A 13 -11.03 5.75 -4.08
N LEU A 14 -11.38 4.66 -3.39
CA LEU A 14 -10.60 4.12 -2.26
C LEU A 14 -10.07 2.74 -2.58
N THR A 15 -8.85 2.45 -2.17
CA THR A 15 -8.02 1.53 -2.95
C THR A 15 -6.81 1.02 -2.20
N GLY A 16 -6.56 -0.29 -2.25
CA GLY A 16 -5.49 -0.95 -1.48
C GLY A 16 -4.55 -1.79 -2.34
N SER A 17 -3.81 -2.70 -1.70
CA SER A 17 -2.77 -3.48 -2.36
C SER A 17 -3.25 -4.25 -3.59
N GLY A 18 -2.36 -4.35 -4.57
CA GLY A 18 -2.56 -5.12 -5.79
C GLY A 18 -2.32 -6.62 -5.64
N ARG A 19 -1.94 -7.09 -4.45
CA ARG A 19 -1.59 -8.48 -4.15
C ARG A 19 -2.53 -9.03 -3.06
N PRO A 20 -2.93 -10.31 -3.13
CA PRO A 20 -3.58 -11.00 -2.02
C PRO A 20 -2.57 -11.32 -0.90
N GLY A 21 -3.07 -11.70 0.27
CA GLY A 21 -2.29 -12.28 1.37
C GLY A 21 -2.15 -11.39 2.61
N LEU A 22 -1.99 -12.04 3.78
CA LEU A 22 -1.99 -11.39 5.09
C LEU A 22 -0.84 -10.39 5.31
N ASN A 23 0.25 -10.48 4.55
CA ASN A 23 1.31 -9.47 4.53
C ASN A 23 0.84 -8.08 4.07
N GLU A 24 -0.27 -8.00 3.33
CA GLU A 24 -0.85 -6.74 2.85
C GLU A 24 -1.98 -6.21 3.78
N PHE A 25 -2.16 -6.80 4.97
CA PHE A 25 -3.24 -6.48 5.91
C PHE A 25 -3.40 -4.98 6.18
N LEU A 26 -2.29 -4.25 6.35
CA LEU A 26 -2.32 -2.80 6.62
C LEU A 26 -2.84 -1.98 5.44
N ASP A 27 -2.51 -2.35 4.20
CA ASP A 27 -3.02 -1.65 3.02
C ASP A 27 -4.54 -1.81 2.91
N PHE A 28 -5.05 -3.00 3.23
CA PHE A 28 -6.49 -3.26 3.23
C PHE A 28 -7.23 -2.64 4.42
N ALA A 29 -6.62 -2.62 5.62
CA ALA A 29 -7.15 -1.94 6.79
C ALA A 29 -7.25 -0.41 6.58
N ASN A 30 -6.28 0.20 5.92
CA ASN A 30 -6.29 1.63 5.58
C ASN A 30 -7.46 1.99 4.63
N VAL A 31 -7.74 1.15 3.63
CA VAL A 31 -8.90 1.32 2.72
C VAL A 31 -10.22 1.27 3.46
N CYS A 32 -10.37 0.25 4.29
CA CYS A 32 -11.56 0.04 5.11
C CYS A 32 -11.78 1.25 6.04
N HIS A 33 -10.72 1.71 6.72
CA HIS A 33 -10.78 2.89 7.59
C HIS A 33 -11.16 4.17 6.85
N ALA A 34 -10.55 4.42 5.68
CA ALA A 34 -10.90 5.57 4.84
C ALA A 34 -12.37 5.53 4.39
N TYR A 35 -12.91 4.34 4.07
CA TYR A 35 -14.32 4.18 3.69
C TYR A 35 -15.27 4.56 4.84
N GLN A 36 -14.99 4.10 6.06
CA GLN A 36 -15.79 4.46 7.24
C GLN A 36 -15.77 5.98 7.50
N LEU A 37 -14.63 6.64 7.31
CA LEU A 37 -14.51 8.10 7.47
C LEU A 37 -15.36 8.86 6.45
N LEU A 38 -15.29 8.50 5.17
CA LEU A 38 -16.08 9.15 4.12
C LEU A 38 -17.59 9.00 4.37
N LYS A 39 -18.05 7.81 4.77
CA LYS A 39 -19.45 7.57 5.14
C LYS A 39 -19.88 8.40 6.34
N LYS A 40 -19.05 8.45 7.39
CA LYS A 40 -19.29 9.27 8.58
C LYS A 40 -19.38 10.77 8.26
N TRP A 41 -18.72 11.23 7.20
CA TRP A 41 -18.75 12.61 6.73
C TRP A 41 -19.79 12.88 5.62
N GLY A 42 -20.72 11.95 5.42
CA GLY A 42 -21.92 12.15 4.60
C GLY A 42 -21.80 11.73 3.13
N LEU A 43 -20.69 11.12 2.71
CA LEU A 43 -20.64 10.49 1.38
C LEU A 43 -21.46 9.21 1.39
N LYS A 44 -22.34 9.09 0.40
CA LYS A 44 -23.11 7.87 0.14
C LYS A 44 -22.26 6.82 -0.55
N ASP A 45 -22.56 5.55 -0.29
CA ASP A 45 -21.91 4.37 -0.88
C ASP A 45 -21.89 4.41 -2.42
N GLU A 46 -22.95 4.92 -3.06
CA GLU A 46 -23.05 5.12 -4.52
C GLU A 46 -21.96 6.04 -5.12
N ASN A 47 -21.31 6.85 -4.28
CA ASN A 47 -20.23 7.76 -4.66
C ASN A 47 -18.84 7.29 -4.19
N ILE A 48 -18.72 6.19 -3.45
CA ILE A 48 -17.44 5.68 -2.95
C ILE A 48 -17.12 4.34 -3.64
N ILE A 49 -16.15 4.36 -4.54
CA ILE A 49 -15.73 3.17 -5.28
C ILE A 49 -14.52 2.54 -4.57
N VAL A 50 -14.77 1.46 -3.83
CA VAL A 50 -13.74 0.72 -3.08
C VAL A 50 -13.11 -0.38 -3.95
N PHE A 51 -11.79 -0.56 -3.79
CA PHE A 51 -11.02 -1.52 -4.56
C PHE A 51 -9.93 -2.22 -3.73
N MET A 52 -10.23 -3.43 -3.28
CA MET A 52 -9.33 -4.28 -2.49
C MET A 52 -9.49 -5.76 -2.84
N TYR A 53 -8.59 -6.62 -2.35
CA TYR A 53 -8.87 -8.05 -2.26
C TYR A 53 -9.70 -8.32 -1.00
N ASP A 54 -10.58 -9.32 -1.07
CA ASP A 54 -11.53 -9.70 -0.02
C ASP A 54 -11.12 -11.04 0.61
N ASP A 55 -9.84 -11.15 0.92
CA ASP A 55 -9.15 -12.37 1.38
C ASP A 55 -8.57 -12.24 2.80
N ILE A 56 -8.66 -11.05 3.42
CA ILE A 56 -8.12 -10.76 4.75
C ILE A 56 -9.10 -11.09 5.88
N ALA A 57 -10.33 -10.57 5.81
CA ALA A 57 -11.28 -10.65 6.92
C ALA A 57 -11.52 -12.10 7.38
N TYR A 58 -11.62 -13.03 6.42
CA TYR A 58 -11.83 -14.46 6.68
C TYR A 58 -10.58 -15.31 6.40
N HIS A 59 -9.38 -14.72 6.39
CA HIS A 59 -8.13 -15.47 6.25
C HIS A 59 -7.99 -16.48 7.40
N PRO A 60 -7.57 -17.75 7.18
CA PRO A 60 -7.43 -18.74 8.26
C PRO A 60 -6.46 -18.34 9.38
N GLU A 61 -5.50 -17.46 9.07
CA GLU A 61 -4.55 -16.91 10.04
C GLU A 61 -4.96 -15.53 10.62
N ASN A 62 -6.13 -14.99 10.26
CA ASN A 62 -6.67 -13.80 10.94
C ASN A 62 -7.17 -14.22 12.34
N PRO A 63 -6.61 -13.68 13.45
CA PRO A 63 -7.04 -14.02 14.80
C PRO A 63 -8.45 -13.53 15.16
N ARG A 64 -9.08 -12.69 14.32
CA ARG A 64 -10.46 -12.22 14.48
C ARG A 64 -11.24 -12.34 13.16
N PRO A 65 -11.76 -13.55 12.82
CA PRO A 65 -12.49 -13.76 11.58
C PRO A 65 -13.67 -12.80 11.41
N GLY A 66 -13.80 -12.22 10.22
CA GLY A 66 -14.78 -11.19 9.87
C GLY A 66 -14.42 -9.76 10.27
N VAL A 67 -13.31 -9.55 11.00
CA VAL A 67 -12.89 -8.22 11.52
C VAL A 67 -11.56 -7.80 10.91
N ILE A 68 -11.44 -6.52 10.57
CA ILE A 68 -10.17 -5.85 10.21
C ILE A 68 -10.00 -4.61 11.09
N LEU A 69 -8.82 -4.43 11.66
CA LEU A 69 -8.49 -3.30 12.55
C LEU A 69 -7.41 -2.44 11.91
N ASN A 70 -7.58 -1.12 11.90
CA ASN A 70 -6.55 -0.19 11.43
C ASN A 70 -5.70 0.45 12.55
N SER A 71 -5.92 0.05 13.81
CA SER A 71 -5.08 0.43 14.96
C SER A 71 -5.17 -0.64 16.07
N PRO A 72 -4.17 -0.73 16.99
CA PRO A 72 -4.11 -1.80 17.99
C PRO A 72 -5.32 -1.91 18.93
N HIS A 73 -6.03 -0.79 19.13
CA HIS A 73 -7.23 -0.69 19.96
C HIS A 73 -8.41 -0.06 19.17
N GLY A 74 -8.38 -0.16 17.85
CA GLY A 74 -9.42 0.37 16.97
C GLY A 74 -10.69 -0.48 16.96
N ASN A 75 -11.75 0.09 16.41
CA ASN A 75 -12.97 -0.64 16.05
C ASN A 75 -12.75 -1.46 14.75
N ASP A 76 -13.68 -2.37 14.45
CA ASP A 76 -13.74 -2.95 13.10
C ASP A 76 -13.94 -1.85 12.06
N VAL A 77 -13.24 -1.97 10.94
CA VAL A 77 -13.38 -1.09 9.78
C VAL A 77 -13.96 -1.80 8.55
N PHE A 78 -14.08 -3.14 8.59
CA PHE A 78 -14.51 -3.95 7.44
C PHE A 78 -16.03 -3.94 7.21
N GLU A 79 -16.83 -3.76 8.27
CA GLU A 79 -18.29 -3.78 8.17
C GLU A 79 -18.84 -2.82 7.09
N GLY A 80 -19.64 -3.36 6.16
CA GLY A 80 -20.32 -2.58 5.13
C GLY A 80 -19.43 -2.06 3.98
N VAL A 81 -18.15 -2.47 3.88
CA VAL A 81 -17.26 -2.08 2.77
C VAL A 81 -17.67 -2.82 1.45
N PRO A 82 -17.84 -2.12 0.30
CA PRO A 82 -18.27 -2.74 -0.95
C PRO A 82 -17.19 -3.63 -1.57
N LYS A 83 -17.60 -4.83 -1.99
CA LYS A 83 -16.72 -5.88 -2.54
C LYS A 83 -16.49 -5.70 -4.05
N ILE A 84 -15.62 -4.75 -4.44
CA ILE A 84 -15.26 -4.45 -5.84
C ILE A 84 -13.72 -4.40 -6.01
N ARG A 85 -13.16 -4.70 -7.20
CA ARG A 85 -11.72 -5.04 -7.43
C ARG A 85 -10.90 -4.04 -8.31
N LYS A 86 -9.67 -3.68 -7.88
CA LYS A 86 -8.55 -2.86 -8.53
C LYS A 86 -8.69 -1.30 -8.57
N ARG A 87 -7.77 -0.40 -8.15
CA ARG A 87 -6.50 -0.31 -7.35
C ARG A 87 -6.08 1.21 -7.24
N VAL A 88 -5.18 1.62 -6.30
CA VAL A 88 -4.59 2.98 -5.93
C VAL A 88 -4.25 3.01 -4.38
N LEU A 89 -4.07 4.15 -3.67
CA LEU A 89 -3.16 4.40 -2.52
C LEU A 89 -3.73 5.25 -1.34
N TYR A 90 -2.96 5.36 -0.22
CA TYR A 90 -3.17 6.23 0.96
C TYR A 90 -1.85 6.91 1.43
N ASN A 91 -1.90 7.86 2.39
CA ASN A 91 -0.78 8.75 2.80
C ASN A 91 -0.65 8.89 4.33
N GLY A 92 0.58 9.05 4.86
CA GLY A 92 0.82 9.32 6.28
C GLY A 92 2.25 9.78 6.61
N THR A 93 2.38 10.94 7.28
CA THR A 93 3.66 11.52 7.74
C THR A 93 4.18 10.87 9.02
N PHE A 94 5.01 9.84 8.88
CA PHE A 94 6.30 9.68 9.59
C PHE A 94 6.99 8.51 8.88
N GLY A 95 8.00 8.83 8.07
CA GLY A 95 8.50 7.92 7.03
C GLY A 95 9.05 8.68 5.83
N SER A 96 8.72 8.23 4.61
CA SER A 96 9.17 8.82 3.35
C SER A 96 8.71 10.29 3.15
N HIS A 97 9.48 11.04 2.37
CA HIS A 97 9.10 12.37 1.90
C HIS A 97 7.79 12.30 1.08
N ILE A 98 6.79 13.08 1.49
CA ILE A 98 5.54 13.25 0.74
C ILE A 98 5.78 14.28 -0.36
N MET A 99 5.34 13.96 -1.57
CA MET A 99 5.47 14.81 -2.75
C MET A 99 4.08 15.24 -3.24
N GLN A 100 3.99 16.44 -3.80
CA GLN A 100 2.78 16.97 -4.43
C GLN A 100 3.03 17.15 -5.93
N TYR A 101 2.00 16.90 -6.75
CA TYR A 101 2.07 16.93 -8.22
C TYR A 101 0.74 17.41 -8.80
N GLY A 102 0.78 17.97 -10.02
CA GLY A 102 -0.41 18.47 -10.72
C GLY A 102 -0.72 19.93 -10.36
N ASP A 103 -2.00 20.28 -10.33
CA ASP A 103 -2.43 21.62 -9.95
C ASP A 103 -2.35 21.79 -8.43
N LEU A 104 -1.40 22.60 -7.98
CA LEU A 104 -1.16 22.84 -6.56
C LEU A 104 -2.24 23.73 -5.92
N HIS A 105 -3.02 24.51 -6.68
CA HIS A 105 -4.07 25.37 -6.09
C HIS A 105 -5.20 24.57 -5.43
N ILE A 106 -5.34 23.28 -5.76
CA ILE A 106 -6.27 22.35 -5.12
C ILE A 106 -6.02 22.23 -3.60
N HIS A 107 -4.81 22.56 -3.10
CA HIS A 107 -4.54 22.58 -1.65
C HIS A 107 -5.27 23.70 -0.90
N GLU A 108 -5.77 24.73 -1.59
CA GLU A 108 -6.52 25.85 -1.00
C GLU A 108 -8.02 25.51 -0.81
N ASP A 109 -8.51 24.49 -1.51
CA ASP A 109 -9.89 24.02 -1.36
C ASP A 109 -10.16 23.46 0.04
N ALA A 110 -11.34 23.73 0.57
CA ALA A 110 -11.81 23.08 1.79
C ALA A 110 -11.91 21.56 1.58
N LEU A 111 -11.23 20.78 2.44
CA LEU A 111 -11.20 19.30 2.38
C LEU A 111 -12.60 18.66 2.30
N SER A 112 -13.62 19.34 2.84
CA SER A 112 -15.02 18.91 2.80
C SER A 112 -15.63 18.84 1.41
N ILE A 113 -15.06 19.54 0.42
CA ILE A 113 -15.43 19.43 -1.00
C ILE A 113 -15.13 18.02 -1.53
N TYR A 114 -14.08 17.37 -1.01
CA TYR A 114 -13.61 16.05 -1.46
C TYR A 114 -14.04 14.91 -0.53
N MET A 115 -14.05 15.14 0.79
CA MET A 115 -14.26 14.11 1.80
C MET A 115 -15.59 14.23 2.56
N GLY A 116 -16.39 15.26 2.29
CA GLY A 116 -17.62 15.56 3.04
C GLY A 116 -17.35 16.28 4.36
N SER A 117 -18.40 16.52 5.15
CA SER A 117 -18.30 17.27 6.40
C SER A 117 -19.02 16.55 7.54
N ASN A 118 -18.40 16.53 8.72
CA ASN A 118 -19.01 16.00 9.92
C ASN A 118 -19.85 17.09 10.59
N SER A 119 -21.14 16.81 10.86
CA SER A 119 -22.06 17.74 11.51
C SER A 119 -21.91 17.81 13.04
N GLY A 120 -21.04 16.98 13.64
CA GLY A 120 -20.67 17.08 15.05
C GLY A 120 -19.91 18.36 15.37
N LYS A 121 -20.17 18.97 16.53
CA LYS A 121 -19.47 20.17 17.00
C LYS A 121 -17.96 19.91 17.09
N HIS A 122 -17.19 20.45 16.15
CA HIS A 122 -15.74 20.47 16.22
C HIS A 122 -15.28 21.50 17.26
N THR A 123 -15.07 21.06 18.50
CA THR A 123 -14.17 21.78 19.40
C THR A 123 -12.76 21.57 18.87
N SER A 124 -12.12 22.64 18.37
CA SER A 124 -10.69 22.62 18.02
C SER A 124 -9.84 22.51 19.29
N THR A 125 -9.78 21.30 19.85
CA THR A 125 -8.78 20.93 20.84
C THR A 125 -7.41 20.94 20.15
N ASN A 126 -6.64 22.00 20.39
CA ASN A 126 -5.19 22.03 20.15
C ASN A 126 -4.51 21.06 21.11
N ASN A 127 -4.74 19.75 20.91
CA ASN A 127 -3.99 18.74 21.61
C ASN A 127 -2.60 18.71 20.98
N ASN A 128 -1.62 19.23 21.71
CA ASN A 128 -0.21 18.86 21.51
C ASN A 128 -0.05 17.39 21.97
N GLU A 129 -0.65 16.44 21.25
CA GLU A 129 -0.47 15.02 21.55
C GLU A 129 0.99 14.66 21.28
N SER A 130 1.65 14.22 22.35
CA SER A 130 2.96 13.60 22.25
C SER A 130 2.83 12.38 21.34
N LEU A 131 3.34 12.50 20.12
CA LEU A 131 3.34 11.44 19.11
C LEU A 131 4.01 10.20 19.70
N ILE A 132 3.20 9.20 20.06
CA ILE A 132 3.69 7.90 20.52
C ILE A 132 4.64 7.36 19.44
N PRO A 133 5.92 7.07 19.74
CA PRO A 133 6.86 6.61 18.72
C PRO A 133 6.41 5.28 18.12
N SER A 134 5.80 5.32 16.94
CA SER A 134 5.49 4.14 16.16
C SER A 134 6.78 3.55 15.62
N ARG A 135 6.98 2.23 15.74
CA ARG A 135 8.11 1.57 15.07
C ARG A 135 7.76 1.39 13.61
N HIS A 136 8.18 2.35 12.80
CA HIS A 136 8.03 2.30 11.34
C HIS A 136 8.82 1.12 10.74
N VAL A 137 8.22 0.49 9.73
CA VAL A 137 8.77 -0.67 9.00
C VAL A 137 8.66 -0.38 7.51
N ASN A 138 9.70 -0.71 6.73
CA ASN A 138 9.67 -0.57 5.29
C ASN A 138 8.67 -1.58 4.69
N GLN A 139 7.76 -1.14 3.81
CA GLN A 139 6.76 -2.01 3.16
C GLN A 139 7.40 -3.23 2.48
N ARG A 140 8.61 -3.08 1.91
CA ARG A 140 9.35 -4.19 1.29
C ARG A 140 9.74 -5.28 2.29
N ASP A 141 9.88 -4.98 3.57
CA ASP A 141 10.34 -5.93 4.59
C ASP A 141 9.20 -6.55 5.39
N VAL A 142 7.98 -6.01 5.30
CA VAL A 142 6.79 -6.49 6.04
C VAL A 142 6.57 -8.00 5.86
N HIS A 143 6.64 -8.51 4.63
CA HIS A 143 6.46 -9.94 4.36
C HIS A 143 7.52 -10.82 5.04
N ILE A 144 8.81 -10.44 4.95
CA ILE A 144 9.91 -11.18 5.59
C ILE A 144 9.83 -11.09 7.11
N LEU A 145 9.42 -9.95 7.66
CA LEU A 145 9.23 -9.76 9.10
C LEU A 145 8.02 -10.57 9.63
N TYR A 146 6.94 -10.66 8.86
CA TYR A 146 5.81 -11.54 9.15
C TYR A 146 6.25 -13.02 9.15
N LEU A 147 6.97 -13.49 8.11
CA LEU A 147 7.48 -14.87 8.06
C LEU A 147 8.48 -15.17 9.19
N LYS A 148 9.37 -14.22 9.50
CA LYS A 148 10.29 -14.31 10.64
C LYS A 148 9.55 -14.41 11.97
N SER A 149 8.51 -13.61 12.18
CA SER A 149 7.63 -13.69 13.35
C SER A 149 6.90 -15.04 13.42
N LYS A 150 6.36 -15.52 12.29
CA LYS A 150 5.70 -16.83 12.15
C LYS A 150 6.61 -17.99 12.51
N PHE A 151 7.89 -17.94 12.11
CA PHE A 151 8.92 -18.91 12.50
C PHE A 151 9.29 -18.80 13.99
N GLN A 152 9.52 -17.59 14.50
CA GLN A 152 9.94 -17.36 15.89
C GLN A 152 8.85 -17.72 16.90
N THR A 153 7.58 -17.50 16.57
CA THR A 153 6.42 -17.80 17.43
C THR A 153 5.92 -19.25 17.33
N ALA A 154 6.40 -20.03 16.35
CA ALA A 154 6.03 -21.44 16.23
C ALA A 154 6.73 -22.30 17.31
N PRO A 155 6.03 -23.31 17.89
CA PRO A 155 6.61 -24.19 18.90
C PRO A 155 7.83 -24.97 18.37
N GLU A 156 8.83 -25.18 19.23
CA GLU A 156 10.02 -25.97 18.87
C GLU A 156 9.65 -27.40 18.48
N GLY A 157 10.37 -27.94 17.49
CA GLY A 157 10.13 -29.28 16.94
C GLY A 157 8.82 -29.46 16.17
N SER A 158 7.95 -28.45 16.10
CA SER A 158 6.67 -28.57 15.40
C SER A 158 6.84 -28.52 13.87
N THR A 159 5.98 -29.26 13.15
CA THR A 159 5.86 -29.17 11.68
C THR A 159 5.57 -27.75 11.21
N ARG A 160 4.78 -26.98 11.99
CA ARG A 160 4.51 -25.56 11.75
C ARG A 160 5.79 -24.71 11.74
N LYS A 161 6.77 -25.01 12.61
CA LYS A 161 8.04 -24.28 12.65
C LYS A 161 8.94 -24.62 11.46
N ILE A 162 8.99 -25.89 11.08
CA ILE A 162 9.71 -26.35 9.88
C ILE A 162 9.14 -25.67 8.62
N GLU A 163 7.81 -25.66 8.47
CA GLU A 163 7.16 -25.02 7.32
C GLU A 163 7.32 -23.50 7.32
N ALA A 164 7.23 -22.84 8.49
CA ALA A 164 7.50 -21.40 8.59
C ALA A 164 8.96 -21.03 8.26
N TYR A 165 9.93 -21.89 8.63
CA TYR A 165 11.32 -21.74 8.23
C TYR A 165 11.50 -21.93 6.71
N ARG A 166 10.84 -22.95 6.12
CA ARG A 166 10.85 -23.20 4.68
C ARG A 166 10.34 -21.98 3.90
N GLN A 167 9.17 -21.45 4.27
CA GLN A 167 8.58 -20.25 3.66
C GLN A 167 9.51 -19.02 3.80
N LEU A 168 10.14 -18.83 4.96
CA LEU A 168 11.09 -17.73 5.19
C LEU A 168 12.35 -17.86 4.32
N SER A 169 12.93 -19.05 4.23
CA SER A 169 14.14 -19.31 3.43
C SER A 169 13.86 -19.18 1.94
N GLU A 170 12.71 -19.66 1.47
CA GLU A 170 12.24 -19.53 0.09
C GLU A 170 12.08 -18.05 -0.29
N ALA A 171 11.35 -17.26 0.51
CA ALA A 171 11.14 -15.83 0.26
C ALA A 171 12.43 -14.97 0.34
N ILE A 172 13.45 -15.42 1.08
CA ILE A 172 14.79 -14.78 1.07
C ILE A 172 15.55 -15.17 -0.20
N SER A 173 15.57 -16.47 -0.54
CA SER A 173 16.26 -16.99 -1.73
C SER A 173 15.71 -16.40 -3.03
N GLU A 174 14.39 -16.21 -3.14
CA GLU A 174 13.76 -15.55 -4.30
C GLU A 174 14.25 -14.10 -4.48
N ARG A 175 14.39 -13.35 -3.38
CA ARG A 175 14.91 -11.96 -3.43
C ARG A 175 16.37 -11.94 -3.85
N GLU A 176 17.20 -12.77 -3.22
CA GLU A 176 18.62 -12.88 -3.55
C GLU A 176 18.82 -13.31 -5.02
N HIS A 177 17.97 -14.20 -5.54
CA HIS A 177 18.00 -14.60 -6.94
C HIS A 177 17.68 -13.43 -7.88
N VAL A 178 16.62 -12.66 -7.61
CA VAL A 178 16.26 -11.48 -8.41
C VAL A 178 17.36 -10.41 -8.35
N ASP A 179 17.89 -10.10 -7.16
CA ASP A 179 18.95 -9.11 -6.98
C ASP A 179 20.24 -9.53 -7.72
N ASN A 180 20.62 -10.81 -7.64
CA ASN A 180 21.76 -11.35 -8.38
C ASN A 180 21.54 -11.32 -9.90
N ASN A 181 20.34 -11.63 -10.39
CA ASN A 181 20.03 -11.57 -11.83
C ASN A 181 20.11 -10.14 -12.36
N VAL A 182 19.53 -9.16 -11.65
CA VAL A 182 19.61 -7.73 -12.02
C VAL A 182 21.06 -7.25 -12.02
N ARG A 183 21.86 -7.62 -11.00
CA ARG A 183 23.29 -7.32 -10.94
C ARG A 183 24.05 -7.95 -12.11
N HIS A 184 23.75 -9.21 -12.46
CA HIS A 184 24.40 -9.91 -13.56
C HIS A 184 24.09 -9.26 -14.92
N ILE A 185 22.83 -8.91 -15.18
CA ILE A 185 22.41 -8.16 -16.38
C ILE A 185 23.17 -6.83 -16.47
N GLY A 186 23.28 -6.09 -15.36
CA GLY A 186 24.07 -4.85 -15.30
C GLY A 186 25.54 -5.06 -15.71
N VAL A 187 26.19 -6.10 -15.17
CA VAL A 187 27.58 -6.44 -15.49
C VAL A 187 27.75 -6.85 -16.96
N VAL A 188 26.81 -7.61 -17.52
CA VAL A 188 26.86 -8.04 -18.93
C VAL A 188 26.68 -6.87 -19.88
N LEU A 189 25.82 -5.90 -19.56
CA LEU A 189 25.53 -4.75 -20.43
C LEU A 189 26.51 -3.58 -20.30
N PHE A 190 27.03 -3.32 -19.10
CA PHE A 190 27.80 -2.10 -18.78
C PHE A 190 29.22 -2.36 -18.23
N GLY A 191 29.60 -3.63 -18.03
CA GLY A 191 30.87 -4.03 -17.42
C GLY A 191 30.85 -3.93 -15.89
N VAL A 192 31.81 -4.60 -15.24
CA VAL A 192 31.88 -4.69 -13.76
C VAL A 192 31.99 -3.32 -13.09
N GLU A 193 32.73 -2.39 -13.70
CA GLU A 193 33.00 -1.05 -13.16
C GLU A 193 31.74 -0.17 -13.14
N ASN A 194 31.01 -0.11 -14.26
CA ASN A 194 29.88 0.83 -14.41
C ASN A 194 28.52 0.23 -14.00
N ALA A 195 28.40 -1.10 -13.90
CA ALA A 195 27.11 -1.76 -13.65
C ALA A 195 26.39 -1.26 -12.40
N ALA A 196 27.11 -1.07 -11.29
CA ALA A 196 26.52 -0.62 -10.04
C ALA A 196 26.02 0.83 -10.13
N GLU A 197 26.79 1.71 -10.76
CA GLU A 197 26.44 3.11 -10.97
C GLU A 197 25.22 3.24 -11.91
N VAL A 198 25.27 2.61 -13.09
CA VAL A 198 24.21 2.71 -14.09
C VAL A 198 22.88 2.15 -13.58
N VAL A 199 22.89 1.03 -12.84
CA VAL A 199 21.67 0.42 -12.29
C VAL A 199 21.10 1.21 -11.09
N ALA A 200 21.95 1.87 -10.30
CA ALA A 200 21.53 2.64 -9.12
C ALA A 200 21.25 4.13 -9.41
N THR A 201 21.60 4.64 -10.59
CA THR A 201 21.45 6.06 -10.94
C THR A 201 19.99 6.52 -10.90
N VAL A 202 19.73 7.60 -10.16
CA VAL A 202 18.42 8.25 -10.07
C VAL A 202 18.45 9.55 -10.88
N ARG A 203 17.48 9.72 -11.79
CA ARG A 203 17.34 10.95 -12.59
C ARG A 203 16.98 12.16 -11.70
N PRO A 204 17.40 13.38 -12.08
CA PRO A 204 17.01 14.61 -11.39
C PRO A 204 15.49 14.77 -11.24
N ALA A 205 15.07 15.43 -10.15
CA ALA A 205 13.66 15.70 -9.89
C ALA A 205 13.01 16.49 -11.04
N GLY A 206 11.78 16.11 -11.41
CA GLY A 206 11.03 16.70 -12.52
C GLY A 206 11.24 16.00 -13.88
N GLN A 207 12.22 15.10 -14.03
CA GLN A 207 12.34 14.25 -15.21
C GLN A 207 11.46 13.00 -15.14
N SER A 208 11.10 12.44 -16.29
CA SER A 208 10.47 11.12 -16.37
C SER A 208 11.47 10.01 -16.02
N LEU A 209 10.97 8.92 -15.42
CA LEU A 209 11.78 7.76 -15.03
C LEU A 209 12.54 7.14 -16.21
N VAL A 210 11.89 7.08 -17.37
CA VAL A 210 12.44 6.65 -18.66
C VAL A 210 11.94 7.59 -19.76
N ASP A 211 12.63 7.59 -20.89
CA ASP A 211 12.22 8.35 -22.09
C ASP A 211 11.26 7.53 -22.96
N ASP A 212 11.50 6.22 -23.07
CA ASP A 212 10.65 5.26 -23.78
C ASP A 212 10.04 4.23 -22.83
N TRP A 213 8.73 4.33 -22.64
CA TRP A 213 7.93 3.42 -21.81
C TRP A 213 7.69 2.06 -22.45
N ASP A 214 7.69 1.95 -23.78
CA ASP A 214 7.51 0.69 -24.49
C ASP A 214 8.82 -0.10 -24.58
N CYS A 215 9.97 0.58 -24.65
CA CYS A 215 11.28 -0.02 -24.38
C CYS A 215 11.33 -0.65 -22.97
N LEU A 216 10.97 0.11 -21.92
CA LEU A 216 10.94 -0.41 -20.54
C LEU A 216 10.03 -1.63 -20.38
N LYS A 217 8.81 -1.61 -20.95
CA LYS A 217 7.89 -2.76 -20.95
C LYS A 217 8.49 -3.96 -21.69
N SER A 218 9.19 -3.73 -22.79
CA SER A 218 9.80 -4.78 -23.62
C SER A 218 10.99 -5.42 -22.92
N PHE A 219 11.81 -4.61 -22.23
CA PHE A 219 12.91 -5.09 -21.40
C PHE A 219 12.40 -6.04 -20.30
N TRP A 220 11.37 -5.65 -19.54
CA TRP A 220 10.75 -6.52 -18.53
C TRP A 220 10.09 -7.78 -19.11
N ARG A 221 9.48 -7.70 -20.31
CA ARG A 221 8.97 -8.91 -20.99
C ARG A 221 10.08 -9.84 -21.44
N GLY A 222 11.26 -9.31 -21.79
CA GLY A 222 12.44 -10.08 -22.14
C GLY A 222 13.07 -10.76 -20.93
N THR A 223 13.36 -10.01 -19.87
CA THR A 223 13.99 -10.54 -18.65
C THR A 223 13.11 -11.57 -17.95
N LEU A 224 11.78 -11.38 -17.92
CA LEU A 224 10.86 -12.37 -17.37
C LEU A 224 10.83 -13.68 -18.16
N ARG A 225 11.09 -13.69 -19.48
CA ARG A 225 11.19 -14.95 -20.24
C ARG A 225 12.45 -15.72 -19.84
N VAL A 226 13.60 -15.04 -19.83
CA VAL A 226 14.90 -15.64 -19.48
C VAL A 226 14.98 -16.10 -18.02
N ALA A 227 14.09 -15.63 -17.13
CA ALA A 227 14.04 -16.03 -15.73
C ALA A 227 13.10 -17.22 -15.42
N TYR A 228 12.36 -17.72 -16.41
CA TYR A 228 11.39 -18.83 -16.25
C TYR A 228 11.57 -19.97 -17.28
N ASP A 229 12.61 -19.91 -18.12
CA ASP A 229 13.08 -20.97 -19.03
C ASP A 229 14.40 -21.59 -18.48
#